data_AF-A0A431V491-F1
#
_entry.id   AF-A0A431V491-F1
#
_cell.length_a   1.000
_cell.length_b   1.000
_cell.length_c   1.000
_cell.angle_alpha   90.00
_cell.angle_beta   90.00
_cell.angle_gamma   90.00
#
_symmetry.space_group_name_H-M   'P 1'
#
loop_
_entity.id
_entity.type
_entity.pdbx_description
1 polymer ?
#
loop_
_entity_poly.entity_id
_entity_poly.type
_entity_poly.pdbx_seq_one_letter_code
_entity_poly.pdbx_strand_id
1 'polypeptide(L)'
;MSHPHSPALPAALLPDELLALASDQERQEMGHYRRLAFGFLPFGRGISRLMATLGIECERRLGDIHRQARDLAAGASASESSAGPDRAGRAGSGKTICLITGRGQALAVLKHAEAWAEYAVRVAMHLQEVNATPCLQPLLLGLLAQKQAERHILAELVTAYDGQEAEDARLASRDWPRGWLAGARRLPGQPSG
;
A
#
# COMPACT_ATOMS: atom_id res chain seq x y z
N MET A 1 -34.46 -36.87 8.23
CA MET A 1 -33.29 -37.48 7.55
C MET A 1 -32.35 -36.35 7.16
N SER A 2 -31.18 -36.35 7.79
CA SER A 2 -29.89 -35.73 7.44
C SER A 2 -29.86 -34.28 6.93
N HIS A 3 -29.50 -33.35 7.83
CA HIS A 3 -28.87 -32.08 7.48
C HIS A 3 -27.47 -32.35 6.89
N PRO A 4 -27.06 -31.64 5.82
CA PRO A 4 -25.69 -31.71 5.34
C PRO A 4 -24.77 -31.03 6.35
N HIS A 5 -23.85 -31.82 6.89
CA HIS A 5 -22.74 -31.39 7.71
C HIS A 5 -21.88 -30.42 6.88
N SER A 6 -22.07 -29.12 7.11
CA SER A 6 -21.08 -28.13 6.63
C SER A 6 -19.78 -28.41 7.38
N PRO A 7 -18.65 -28.68 6.69
CA PRO A 7 -17.38 -28.81 7.38
C PRO A 7 -17.08 -27.46 8.02
N ALA A 8 -17.11 -27.43 9.36
CA ALA A 8 -16.70 -26.28 10.13
C ALA A 8 -15.26 -25.95 9.71
N LEU A 9 -15.09 -24.79 9.05
CA LEU A 9 -13.77 -24.22 8.84
C LEU A 9 -13.11 -24.10 10.23
N PRO A 10 -11.84 -24.48 10.40
CA PRO A 10 -11.17 -24.43 11.69
C PRO A 10 -11.28 -23.02 12.28
N ALA A 11 -11.86 -22.94 13.48
CA ALA A 11 -12.39 -21.72 14.10
C ALA A 11 -11.33 -20.75 14.66
N ALA A 12 -10.05 -21.10 14.55
CA ALA A 12 -8.93 -20.29 15.01
C ALA A 12 -7.68 -20.67 14.23
N LEU A 13 -6.90 -19.68 13.79
CA LEU A 13 -5.58 -19.93 13.23
C LEU A 13 -4.54 -20.05 14.34
N LEU A 14 -3.54 -20.89 14.12
CA LEU A 14 -2.41 -21.00 15.05
C LEU A 14 -1.60 -19.68 15.04
N PRO A 15 -0.93 -19.32 16.16
CA PRO A 15 -0.11 -18.11 16.24
C PRO A 15 0.89 -17.98 15.09
N ASP A 16 1.56 -19.06 14.72
CA ASP A 16 2.57 -19.07 13.66
C ASP A 16 1.96 -18.86 12.27
N GLU A 17 0.76 -19.42 12.03
CA GLU A 17 0.02 -19.24 10.78
C GLU A 17 -0.46 -17.79 10.63
N LEU A 18 -0.97 -17.20 11.72
CA LEU A 18 -1.36 -15.78 11.77
C LEU A 18 -0.19 -14.86 11.45
N LEU A 19 0.94 -15.08 12.13
CA LEU A 19 2.14 -14.27 11.94
C LEU A 19 2.76 -14.46 10.55
N ALA A 20 2.70 -15.68 10.00
CA ALA A 20 3.15 -15.95 8.64
C ALA A 20 2.28 -15.22 7.60
N LEU A 21 0.95 -15.27 7.73
CA LEU A 21 0.03 -14.56 6.85
C LEU A 21 0.20 -13.05 6.93
N ALA A 22 0.29 -12.50 8.14
CA ALA A 22 0.56 -11.07 8.36
C ALA A 22 1.90 -10.66 7.71
N SER A 23 2.96 -11.45 7.92
CA SER A 23 4.27 -11.19 7.34
C SER A 23 4.28 -11.22 5.81
N ASP A 24 3.57 -12.18 5.20
CA ASP A 24 3.47 -12.29 3.75
C ASP A 24 2.70 -11.12 3.15
N GLN A 25 1.62 -10.68 3.82
CA GLN A 25 0.87 -9.50 3.42
C GLN A 25 1.75 -8.23 3.47
N GLU A 26 2.47 -7.99 4.58
CA GLU A 26 3.38 -6.84 4.69
C GLU A 26 4.47 -6.85 3.62
N ARG A 27 5.02 -8.03 3.29
CA ARG A 27 6.01 -8.17 2.21
C ARG A 27 5.44 -7.80 0.84
N GLN A 28 4.21 -8.24 0.54
CA GLN A 28 3.56 -7.94 -0.72
C GLN A 28 3.30 -6.44 -0.89
N GLU A 29 2.81 -5.79 0.16
CA GLU A 29 2.53 -4.36 0.18
C GLU A 29 3.80 -3.52 0.15
N MET A 30 4.82 -3.88 0.92
CA MET A 30 6.14 -3.25 0.83
C MET A 30 6.65 -3.29 -0.63
N GLY A 31 6.56 -4.46 -1.27
CA GLY A 31 6.93 -4.61 -2.67
C GLY A 31 6.09 -3.75 -3.61
N HIS A 32 4.80 -3.60 -3.33
CA HIS A 32 3.92 -2.72 -4.10
C HIS A 32 4.30 -1.26 -3.99
N TYR A 33 4.39 -0.74 -2.77
CA TYR A 33 4.65 0.66 -2.52
C TYR A 33 6.04 1.07 -3.01
N ARG A 34 7.05 0.19 -2.88
CA ARG A 34 8.36 0.44 -3.49
C ARG A 34 8.26 0.55 -5.03
N ARG A 35 7.51 -0.33 -5.69
CA ARG A 35 7.31 -0.22 -7.16
C ARG A 35 6.57 1.06 -7.54
N LEU A 36 5.55 1.44 -6.78
CA LEU A 36 4.83 2.69 -7.02
C LEU A 36 5.72 3.91 -6.80
N ALA A 37 6.54 3.91 -5.75
CA ALA A 37 7.49 4.98 -5.48
C ALA A 37 8.39 5.24 -6.70
N PHE A 38 8.95 4.17 -7.29
CA PHE A 38 9.74 4.27 -8.52
C PHE A 38 8.90 4.68 -9.73
N GLY A 39 7.69 4.11 -9.90
CA GLY A 39 6.80 4.42 -11.00
C GLY A 39 6.40 5.91 -11.05
N PHE A 40 6.26 6.56 -9.90
CA PHE A 40 5.90 7.97 -9.77
C PHE A 40 7.07 8.95 -9.83
N LEU A 41 8.34 8.51 -9.80
CA LEU A 41 9.51 9.40 -9.87
C LEU A 41 9.46 10.43 -11.02
N PRO A 42 9.10 10.05 -12.28
CA PRO A 42 9.09 11.01 -13.38
C PRO A 42 7.89 11.97 -13.37
N PHE A 43 6.81 11.64 -12.64
CA PHE A 43 5.53 12.34 -12.75
C PHE A 43 5.15 13.15 -11.50
N GLY A 44 5.46 12.63 -10.30
CA GLY A 44 4.97 13.20 -9.04
C GLY A 44 5.89 12.87 -7.87
N ARG A 45 6.86 13.75 -7.59
CA ARG A 45 7.82 13.57 -6.48
C ARG A 45 7.14 13.43 -5.11
N GLY A 46 6.05 14.17 -4.87
CA GLY A 46 5.27 14.08 -3.64
C GLY A 46 4.65 12.68 -3.45
N ILE A 47 4.00 12.18 -4.51
CA ILE A 47 3.40 10.84 -4.51
C ILE A 47 4.49 9.76 -4.39
N SER A 48 5.58 9.89 -5.14
CA SER A 48 6.73 8.99 -5.05
C SER A 48 7.27 8.91 -3.62
N ARG A 49 7.46 10.05 -2.95
CA ARG A 49 7.91 10.12 -1.56
C ARG A 49 6.91 9.46 -0.61
N LEU A 50 5.61 9.74 -0.78
CA LEU A 50 4.58 9.11 0.04
C LEU A 50 4.60 7.58 -0.09
N MET A 51 4.64 7.06 -1.31
CA MET A 51 4.73 5.62 -1.56
C MET A 51 6.00 5.01 -0.96
N ALA A 52 7.13 5.72 -1.02
CA ALA A 52 8.36 5.29 -0.36
C ALA A 52 8.17 5.21 1.17
N THR A 53 7.54 6.22 1.78
CA THR A 53 7.23 6.23 3.22
C THR A 53 6.32 5.07 3.61
N LEU A 54 5.26 4.79 2.85
CA LEU A 54 4.38 3.64 3.11
C LEU A 54 5.15 2.31 3.02
N GLY A 55 6.05 2.18 2.05
CA GLY A 55 6.93 1.01 1.94
C GLY A 55 7.87 0.84 3.15
N ILE A 56 8.38 1.93 3.72
CA ILE A 56 9.20 1.91 4.94
C ILE A 56 8.37 1.51 6.17
N GLU A 57 7.14 2.01 6.29
CA GLU A 57 6.25 1.60 7.38
C GLU A 57 5.89 0.10 7.29
N CYS A 58 5.71 -0.46 6.07
CA CYS A 58 5.56 -1.91 5.90
C CYS A 58 6.78 -2.69 6.43
N GLU A 59 7.99 -2.20 6.14
CA GLU A 59 9.24 -2.83 6.60
C GLU A 59 9.37 -2.79 8.13
N ARG A 60 9.00 -1.68 8.75
CA ARG A 60 8.94 -1.55 10.21
C ARG A 60 7.94 -2.54 10.81
N ARG A 61 6.71 -2.60 10.28
CA ARG A 61 5.67 -3.56 10.73
C ARG A 61 6.12 -5.00 10.60
N LEU A 62 6.79 -5.34 9.49
CA LEU A 62 7.37 -6.67 9.30
C LEU A 62 8.41 -7.00 10.39
N GLY A 63 9.22 -6.02 10.78
CA GLY A 63 10.15 -6.15 11.91
C GLY A 63 9.45 -6.42 13.24
N ASP A 64 8.32 -5.76 13.51
CA ASP A 64 7.52 -5.98 14.71
C ASP A 64 6.87 -7.38 14.73
N ILE A 65 6.33 -7.84 13.58
CA ILE A 65 5.79 -9.19 13.43
C ILE A 65 6.87 -10.25 13.68
N HIS A 66 8.06 -10.10 13.08
CA HIS A 66 9.17 -11.04 13.28
C HIS A 66 9.71 -11.02 14.72
N ARG A 67 9.67 -9.87 15.41
CA ARG A 67 10.03 -9.78 16.83
C ARG A 67 9.03 -10.59 17.67
N GLN A 68 7.74 -10.37 17.47
CA GLN A 68 6.69 -11.10 18.17
C GLN A 68 6.77 -12.62 17.94
N ALA A 69 7.06 -13.05 16.70
CA ALA A 69 7.26 -14.46 16.38
C ALA A 69 8.41 -15.09 17.19
N ARG A 70 9.54 -14.37 17.30
CA ARG A 70 10.69 -14.83 18.09
C ARG A 70 10.39 -14.88 19.58
N ASP A 71 9.66 -13.90 20.11
CA ASP A 71 9.30 -13.86 21.53
C ASP A 71 8.39 -15.04 21.91
N LEU A 72 7.44 -15.40 21.03
CA LEU A 72 6.61 -16.59 21.21
C LEU A 72 7.41 -17.89 21.15
N ALA A 73 8.32 -18.02 20.17
CA ALA A 73 9.18 -19.18 20.04
C ALA A 73 10.12 -19.34 21.26
N ALA A 74 10.67 -18.25 21.78
CA ALA A 74 11.52 -18.26 22.97
C ALA A 74 10.74 -18.64 24.23
N GLY A 75 9.49 -18.16 24.38
CA GLY A 75 8.59 -18.54 25.46
C GLY A 75 8.21 -20.03 25.44
N ALA A 76 8.05 -20.61 24.26
CA ALA A 76 7.79 -22.04 24.08
C ALA A 76 9.06 -22.90 24.31
N SER A 77 10.22 -22.43 23.85
CA SER A 77 11.52 -23.10 23.97
C SER A 77 12.06 -23.14 25.41
N ALA A 78 11.53 -22.33 26.34
CA ALA A 78 11.86 -22.45 27.76
C ALA A 78 11.32 -23.77 28.37
N SER A 79 10.41 -24.47 27.68
CA SER A 79 9.89 -25.77 28.10
C SER A 79 10.38 -26.96 27.27
N GLU A 80 10.83 -26.77 26.02
CA GLU A 80 11.41 -27.86 25.23
C GLU A 80 12.54 -27.33 24.32
N SER A 81 13.70 -27.98 24.44
CA SER A 81 14.88 -27.71 23.63
C SER A 81 14.76 -28.45 22.29
N SER A 82 14.68 -27.74 21.16
CA SER A 82 15.34 -28.15 19.90
C SER A 82 15.08 -27.22 18.71
N ALA A 83 16.18 -26.98 17.97
CA ALA A 83 16.31 -26.80 16.52
C ALA A 83 15.36 -25.83 15.79
N GLY A 84 15.86 -24.62 15.53
CA GLY A 84 15.27 -23.73 14.53
C GLY A 84 15.65 -24.14 13.10
N PRO A 85 14.78 -23.87 12.11
CA PRO A 85 15.19 -23.81 10.73
C PRO A 85 15.26 -22.34 10.26
N ASP A 86 16.40 -21.97 9.69
CA ASP A 86 16.53 -20.90 8.71
C ASP A 86 15.44 -21.03 7.65
N ARG A 87 14.67 -19.96 7.42
CA ARG A 87 13.82 -19.86 6.24
C ARG A 87 14.31 -18.75 5.33
N ALA A 88 14.95 -19.24 4.28
CA ALA A 88 15.42 -18.54 3.09
C ALA A 88 14.44 -17.46 2.62
N GLY A 89 15.00 -16.28 2.37
CA GLY A 89 14.33 -15.18 1.70
C GLY A 89 13.78 -15.64 0.35
N ARG A 90 12.45 -15.60 0.21
CA ARG A 90 11.79 -15.78 -1.07
C ARG A 90 12.11 -14.57 -1.93
N ALA A 91 13.04 -14.76 -2.87
CA ALA A 91 13.39 -13.77 -3.88
C ALA A 91 12.12 -13.25 -4.56
N GLY A 92 11.93 -11.93 -4.50
CA GLY A 92 10.80 -11.26 -5.12
C GLY A 92 10.76 -11.59 -6.60
N SER A 93 9.66 -12.23 -7.03
CA SER A 93 9.28 -12.33 -8.44
C SER A 93 9.46 -10.95 -9.08
N GLY A 94 10.29 -10.89 -10.13
CA GLY A 94 10.64 -9.68 -10.86
C GLY A 94 9.41 -9.07 -11.55
N LYS A 95 8.59 -8.36 -10.77
CA LYS A 95 7.51 -7.53 -11.31
C LYS A 95 8.14 -6.25 -11.86
N THR A 96 8.07 -6.09 -13.17
CA THR A 96 8.51 -4.91 -13.90
C THR A 96 7.92 -3.63 -13.31
N ILE A 97 8.77 -2.61 -13.14
CA ILE A 97 8.33 -1.26 -12.76
C ILE A 97 7.72 -0.60 -13.99
N CYS A 98 6.45 -0.20 -13.90
CA CYS A 98 5.80 0.61 -14.93
C CYS A 98 5.98 2.08 -14.56
N LEU A 99 6.65 2.85 -15.42
CA LEU A 99 6.77 4.29 -15.25
C LEU A 99 5.46 4.97 -15.62
N ILE A 100 5.04 5.91 -14.78
CA ILE A 100 3.81 6.66 -14.96
C ILE A 100 4.13 7.89 -15.81
N THR A 101 3.47 8.00 -16.96
CA THR A 101 3.77 9.03 -17.97
C THR A 101 2.67 10.07 -18.13
N GLY A 102 1.48 9.83 -17.56
CA GLY A 102 0.32 10.69 -17.72
C GLY A 102 -0.57 10.72 -16.48
N ARG A 103 -1.37 11.78 -16.36
CA ARG A 103 -2.24 12.02 -15.21
C ARG A 103 -3.37 10.99 -15.08
N GLY A 104 -4.04 10.63 -16.18
CA GLY A 104 -5.06 9.58 -16.15
C GLY A 104 -4.51 8.22 -15.72
N GLN A 105 -3.28 7.87 -16.14
CA GLN A 105 -2.59 6.67 -15.68
C GLN A 105 -2.25 6.76 -14.19
N ALA A 106 -1.73 7.92 -13.73
CA ALA A 106 -1.47 8.18 -12.32
C ALA A 106 -2.73 7.96 -11.47
N LEU A 107 -3.85 8.57 -11.85
CA LEU A 107 -5.13 8.43 -11.15
C LEU A 107 -5.62 6.98 -11.11
N ALA A 108 -5.55 6.26 -12.23
CA ALA A 108 -5.93 4.85 -12.28
C ALA A 108 -5.06 3.98 -11.35
N VAL A 109 -3.75 4.24 -11.31
CA VAL A 109 -2.82 3.55 -10.41
C VAL A 109 -3.11 3.90 -8.94
N LEU A 110 -3.43 5.15 -8.62
CA LEU A 110 -3.79 5.57 -7.27
C LEU A 110 -5.10 4.91 -6.80
N LYS A 111 -6.14 4.89 -7.64
CA LYS A 111 -7.40 4.19 -7.36
C LYS A 111 -7.18 2.70 -7.11
N HIS A 112 -6.27 2.08 -7.89
CA HIS A 112 -5.90 0.69 -7.65
C HIS A 112 -5.15 0.50 -6.31
N ALA A 113 -4.25 1.40 -5.96
CA ALA A 113 -3.53 1.37 -4.69
C ALA A 113 -4.47 1.53 -3.48
N GLU A 114 -5.45 2.44 -3.58
CA GLU A 114 -6.50 2.63 -2.58
C GLU A 114 -7.34 1.35 -2.41
N ALA A 115 -7.81 0.75 -3.50
CA ALA A 115 -8.56 -0.50 -3.45
C ALA A 115 -7.75 -1.64 -2.83
N TRP A 116 -6.43 -1.67 -3.07
CA TRP A 116 -5.57 -2.67 -2.47
C TRP A 116 -5.35 -2.45 -0.96
N ALA A 117 -5.23 -1.19 -0.52
CA ALA A 117 -5.20 -0.84 0.91
C ALA A 117 -6.53 -1.17 1.60
N GLU A 118 -7.66 -0.99 0.93
CA GLU A 118 -8.97 -1.41 1.45
C GLU A 118 -9.03 -2.94 1.63
N TYR A 119 -8.52 -3.70 0.66
CA TYR A 119 -8.38 -5.14 0.81
C TYR A 119 -7.47 -5.52 1.99
N ALA A 120 -6.35 -4.82 2.17
CA ALA A 120 -5.44 -5.05 3.31
C ALA A 120 -6.12 -4.81 4.66
N VAL A 121 -6.99 -3.78 4.77
CA VAL A 121 -7.82 -3.57 5.97
C VAL A 121 -8.71 -4.78 6.24
N ARG A 122 -9.39 -5.31 5.21
CA ARG A 122 -10.25 -6.49 5.35
C ARG A 122 -9.47 -7.73 5.80
N VAL A 123 -8.27 -7.93 5.27
CA VAL A 123 -7.37 -9.01 5.71
C VAL A 123 -6.96 -8.82 7.17
N ALA A 124 -6.57 -7.61 7.59
CA ALA A 124 -6.19 -7.32 8.97
C ALA A 124 -7.36 -7.52 9.96
N MET A 125 -8.57 -7.12 9.58
CA MET A 125 -9.79 -7.41 10.35
C MET A 125 -9.99 -8.91 10.49
N HIS A 126 -9.88 -9.67 9.39
CA HIS A 126 -10.05 -11.11 9.42
C HIS A 126 -9.00 -11.78 10.34
N LEU A 127 -7.73 -11.39 10.26
CA LEU A 127 -6.68 -11.90 11.14
C LEU A 127 -6.99 -11.64 12.63
N GLN A 128 -7.62 -10.51 12.95
CA GLN A 128 -8.05 -10.20 14.31
C GLN A 128 -9.25 -11.06 14.73
N GLU A 129 -10.22 -11.30 13.84
CA GLU A 129 -11.39 -12.13 14.12
C GLU A 129 -11.02 -13.58 14.39
N VAL A 130 -10.05 -14.13 13.65
CA VAL A 130 -9.60 -15.52 13.81
C VAL A 130 -8.47 -15.71 14.83
N ASN A 131 -8.09 -14.65 15.54
CA ASN A 131 -7.06 -14.69 16.56
C ASN A 131 -7.59 -15.32 17.86
N ALA A 132 -7.11 -16.53 18.18
CA ALA A 132 -7.35 -17.15 19.48
C ALA A 132 -6.26 -16.87 20.53
N THR A 133 -5.24 -16.05 20.19
CA THR A 133 -4.03 -15.87 20.99
C THR A 133 -3.99 -14.47 21.63
N PRO A 134 -4.27 -14.33 22.93
CA PRO A 134 -4.40 -13.00 23.56
C PRO A 134 -3.12 -12.15 23.50
N CYS A 135 -1.93 -12.77 23.55
CA CYS A 135 -0.68 -12.04 23.47
C CYS A 135 -0.40 -11.44 22.08
N LEU A 136 -1.07 -11.91 21.03
CA LEU A 136 -1.01 -11.31 19.69
C LEU A 136 -1.99 -10.15 19.50
N GLN A 137 -2.97 -9.99 20.41
CA GLN A 137 -4.02 -9.00 20.27
C GLN A 137 -3.49 -7.55 20.10
N PRO A 138 -2.50 -7.09 20.89
CA PRO A 138 -1.99 -5.72 20.74
C PRO A 138 -1.33 -5.48 19.37
N LEU A 139 -0.59 -6.47 18.86
CA LEU A 139 0.05 -6.41 17.55
C LEU A 139 -0.99 -6.31 16.44
N LEU A 140 -2.01 -7.16 16.47
CA LEU A 140 -3.05 -7.20 15.42
C LEU A 140 -3.94 -5.95 15.43
N LEU A 141 -4.25 -5.40 16.61
CA LEU A 141 -4.96 -4.11 16.71
C LEU A 141 -4.12 -2.96 16.17
N GLY A 142 -2.82 -2.93 16.50
CA GLY A 142 -1.89 -1.95 15.95
C GLY A 142 -1.80 -2.03 14.43
N LEU A 143 -1.69 -3.25 13.90
CA LEU A 143 -1.69 -3.52 12.46
C LEU A 143 -2.96 -2.99 11.78
N LEU A 144 -4.14 -3.33 12.31
CA LEU A 144 -5.42 -2.88 11.77
C LEU A 144 -5.52 -1.35 11.75
N ALA A 145 -5.17 -0.68 12.86
CA ALA A 145 -5.20 0.77 12.95
C ALA A 145 -4.26 1.41 11.90
N GLN A 146 -3.07 0.84 11.70
CA GLN A 146 -2.13 1.30 10.67
C GLN A 146 -2.67 1.10 9.25
N LYS A 147 -3.31 -0.04 8.94
CA LYS A 147 -3.96 -0.25 7.64
C LYS A 147 -5.09 0.73 7.38
N GLN A 148 -5.89 1.04 8.40
CA GLN A 148 -6.97 2.02 8.29
C GLN A 148 -6.42 3.43 8.00
N ALA A 149 -5.35 3.83 8.69
CA ALA A 149 -4.67 5.10 8.42
C ALA A 149 -4.09 5.17 7.00
N GLU A 150 -3.45 4.09 6.55
CA GLU A 150 -2.90 3.98 5.19
C GLU A 150 -3.99 4.11 4.12
N ARG A 151 -5.10 3.38 4.27
CA ARG A 151 -6.28 3.51 3.39
C ARG A 151 -6.80 4.94 3.37
N HIS A 152 -6.92 5.57 4.54
CA HIS A 152 -7.42 6.95 4.64
C HIS A 152 -6.52 7.93 3.88
N ILE A 153 -5.20 7.86 4.07
CA ILE A 153 -4.22 8.69 3.35
C ILE A 153 -4.35 8.50 1.82
N LEU A 154 -4.51 7.25 1.36
CA LEU A 154 -4.65 6.96 -0.07
C LEU A 154 -5.98 7.48 -0.64
N ALA A 155 -7.07 7.35 0.11
CA ALA A 155 -8.38 7.88 -0.28
C ALA A 155 -8.37 9.42 -0.38
N GLU A 156 -7.74 10.10 0.58
CA GLU A 156 -7.54 11.55 0.52
C GLU A 156 -6.70 11.96 -0.69
N LEU A 157 -5.62 11.22 -0.96
CA LEU A 157 -4.79 11.47 -2.14
C LEU A 157 -5.56 11.29 -3.44
N VAL A 158 -6.33 10.20 -3.59
CA VAL A 158 -7.17 9.96 -4.77
C VAL A 158 -8.17 11.09 -4.95
N THR A 159 -8.85 11.50 -3.88
CA THR A 159 -9.85 12.58 -3.91
C THR A 159 -9.24 13.92 -4.34
N ALA A 160 -8.09 14.28 -3.76
CA ALA A 160 -7.38 15.50 -4.11
C ALA A 160 -6.94 15.49 -5.58
N TYR A 161 -6.48 14.35 -6.08
CA TYR A 161 -5.97 14.21 -7.44
C TYR A 161 -7.08 14.18 -8.50
N ASP A 162 -8.19 13.50 -8.21
CA ASP A 162 -9.39 13.45 -9.07
C ASP A 162 -10.02 14.85 -9.22
N GLY A 163 -10.07 15.62 -8.12
CA GLY A 163 -10.53 17.01 -8.14
C GLY A 163 -9.69 17.93 -9.03
N GLN A 164 -8.35 17.74 -9.01
CA GLN A 164 -7.44 18.49 -9.87
C GLN A 164 -7.57 18.12 -11.36
N GLU A 165 -7.81 16.85 -11.70
CA GLU A 165 -8.13 16.47 -13.09
C GLU A 165 -9.42 17.12 -13.58
N ALA A 166 -10.47 17.08 -12.76
CA ALA A 166 -11.75 17.67 -13.13
C ALA A 166 -11.65 19.18 -13.36
N GLU A 167 -10.84 19.89 -12.56
CA GLU A 167 -10.58 21.31 -12.73
C GLU A 167 -9.76 21.62 -13.98
N ASP A 168 -8.67 20.89 -14.23
CA ASP A 168 -7.85 21.07 -15.42
C ASP A 168 -8.62 20.76 -16.71
N ALA A 169 -9.47 19.72 -16.70
CA ALA A 169 -10.36 19.40 -17.81
C ALA A 169 -11.38 20.52 -18.07
N ARG A 170 -11.95 21.12 -17.01
CA ARG A 170 -12.86 22.28 -17.11
C ARG A 170 -12.16 23.52 -17.67
N LEU A 171 -10.91 23.77 -17.25
CA LEU A 171 -10.09 24.87 -17.75
C LEU A 171 -9.70 24.67 -19.22
N ALA A 172 -9.38 23.43 -19.61
CA ALA A 172 -9.06 23.07 -20.99
C ALA A 172 -10.27 23.13 -21.92
N SER A 173 -11.47 22.82 -21.43
CA SER A 173 -12.73 22.91 -22.19
C SER A 173 -13.28 24.34 -22.29
N ARG A 174 -12.63 25.31 -21.64
CA ARG A 174 -13.08 26.70 -21.66
C ARG A 174 -12.73 27.32 -23.00
N ASP A 175 -13.72 27.87 -23.70
CA ASP A 175 -13.48 28.64 -24.92
C ASP A 175 -12.64 29.87 -24.58
N TRP A 176 -11.37 29.84 -24.97
CA TRP A 176 -10.49 30.98 -24.84
C TRP A 176 -10.90 32.02 -25.89
N PRO A 177 -11.23 33.27 -25.49
CA PRO A 177 -11.55 34.30 -26.46
C PRO A 177 -10.36 34.50 -27.40
N ARG A 178 -10.61 34.49 -28.72
CA ARG A 178 -9.60 34.49 -29.81
C ARG A 178 -8.59 35.66 -29.79
N GLY A 179 -8.65 36.57 -28.81
CA GLY A 179 -7.77 37.73 -28.68
C GLY A 179 -6.52 37.54 -27.80
N TRP A 180 -6.42 36.48 -26.98
CA TRP A 180 -5.32 36.37 -25.99
C TRP A 180 -3.97 35.94 -26.59
N LEU A 181 -3.94 35.25 -27.72
CA LEU A 181 -2.70 34.85 -28.41
C LEU A 181 -2.10 35.95 -29.31
N ALA A 182 -2.78 37.09 -29.47
CA ALA A 182 -2.29 38.19 -30.31
C ALA A 182 -1.19 39.05 -29.65
N GLY A 183 -0.98 38.91 -28.32
CA GLY A 183 -0.02 39.72 -27.57
C GLY A 183 1.39 39.14 -27.41
N ALA A 184 1.60 37.85 -27.67
CA ALA A 184 2.84 37.15 -27.30
C ALA A 184 3.96 37.19 -28.37
N ARG A 185 3.81 37.96 -29.47
CA ARG A 185 4.88 38.18 -30.45
C ARG A 185 5.14 39.67 -30.68
N ARG A 186 5.74 40.33 -29.71
CA ARG A 186 6.59 41.50 -29.97
C ARG A 186 7.81 41.43 -29.04
N LEU A 187 8.84 40.72 -29.51
CA LEU A 187 10.20 40.92 -29.02
C LEU A 187 10.70 42.26 -29.58
N PRO A 188 11.17 43.20 -28.76
CA PRO A 188 11.77 44.43 -29.27
C PRO A 188 13.23 44.15 -29.65
N GLY A 189 13.57 44.36 -30.92
CA GLY A 189 14.96 44.41 -31.34
C GLY A 189 15.21 43.93 -32.76
N GLN A 190 15.03 44.82 -33.74
CA GLN A 190 15.96 44.92 -34.87
C GLN A 190 16.12 46.38 -35.31
N PRO A 191 17.35 46.81 -35.64
CA PRO A 191 17.68 48.19 -35.98
C PRO A 191 17.35 48.53 -37.44
N SER A 192 16.96 49.77 -37.66
CA SER A 192 16.78 50.35 -39.00
C SER A 192 18.15 50.70 -39.61
N GLY A 193 18.42 50.18 -40.81
CA GLY A 193 19.34 50.78 -41.76
C GLY A 193 18.61 51.70 -42.72
#